data_AF-A0A5J4PHL5-F1
#
_entry.id   AF-A0A5J4PHL5-F1
#
_cell.length_a   1.000
_cell.length_b   1.000
_cell.length_c   1.000
_cell.angle_alpha   90.00
_cell.angle_beta   90.00
_cell.angle_gamma   90.00
#
_symmetry.space_group_name_H-M   'P 1'
#
loop_
_entity.id
_entity.type
_entity.pdbx_description
1 polymer ?
#
loop_
_entity_poly.entity_id
_entity_poly.type
_entity_poly.pdbx_seq_one_letter_code
_entity_poly.pdbx_strand_id
1 'polypeptide(L)'
;MRLSELETNQKGVIVKVIGHGGFRKRIIEMGFIKGETVEVLLNAPLKDPIKYKILGYEISLRRKEAGMIEIVSEQEAKEQVLKSAAGYHGAMEEEYMYSNANNLKQMALGKRRTINVALVGNPNSGKTSLFNLASGAHEHVGNYSGVTVSAKEGYFNFEG
;
A
#
# COMPACT_ATOMS: atom_id res chain seq x y z
N MET A 1 -0.71 2.18 9.31
CA MET A 1 -2.05 2.81 9.56
C MET A 1 -2.69 3.42 8.29
N ARG A 2 -3.92 3.95 8.36
CA ARG A 2 -4.57 4.75 7.29
C ARG A 2 -4.27 6.25 7.42
N LEU A 3 -4.32 7.00 6.31
CA LEU A 3 -4.11 8.44 6.34
C LEU A 3 -5.17 9.18 7.18
N SER A 4 -6.42 8.69 7.18
CA SER A 4 -7.52 9.25 7.98
C SER A 4 -7.37 9.08 9.51
N GLU A 5 -6.40 8.28 9.94
CA GLU A 5 -6.10 7.98 11.35
C GLU A 5 -5.00 8.87 11.92
N LEU A 6 -4.31 9.67 11.09
CA LEU A 6 -3.33 10.64 11.60
C LEU A 6 -4.00 11.76 12.38
N GLU A 7 -3.33 12.19 13.44
CA GLU A 7 -3.73 13.36 14.23
C GLU A 7 -3.15 14.65 13.65
N THR A 8 -3.71 15.78 14.07
CA THR A 8 -3.26 17.12 13.68
C THR A 8 -1.76 17.31 13.96
N ASN A 9 -1.02 17.90 13.02
CA ASN A 9 0.43 18.10 13.02
C ASN A 9 1.28 16.83 12.95
N GLN A 10 0.67 15.65 12.75
CA GLN A 10 1.44 14.42 12.50
C GLN A 10 1.78 14.28 11.02
N LYS A 11 2.88 13.56 10.77
CA LYS A 11 3.38 13.23 9.44
C LYS A 11 3.39 11.73 9.21
N GLY A 12 3.20 11.36 7.95
CA GLY A 12 3.33 9.98 7.49
C GLY A 12 3.84 9.90 6.06
N VAL A 13 4.44 8.77 5.73
CA VAL A 13 4.91 8.47 4.37
C VAL A 13 3.91 7.56 3.67
N ILE A 14 3.51 7.94 2.45
CA ILE A 14 2.52 7.22 1.67
C ILE A 14 3.10 5.89 1.18
N VAL A 15 2.41 4.81 1.50
CA VAL A 15 2.79 3.45 1.09
C VAL A 15 1.99 3.01 -0.14
N LYS A 16 0.67 3.21 -0.10
CA LYS A 16 -0.23 2.70 -1.13
C LYS A 16 -1.53 3.49 -1.15
N VAL A 17 -2.03 3.80 -2.35
CA VAL A 17 -3.40 4.28 -2.55
C VAL A 17 -4.25 3.07 -2.96
N ILE A 18 -5.21 2.73 -2.11
CA ILE A 18 -6.24 1.72 -2.37
C ILE A 18 -7.33 2.36 -3.22
N GLY A 19 -8.01 1.53 -4.02
CA GLY A 19 -9.02 1.97 -4.96
C GLY A 19 -8.59 1.73 -6.41
N HIS A 20 -9.55 1.81 -7.31
CA HIS A 20 -9.38 1.50 -8.73
C HIS A 20 -9.97 2.62 -9.60
N GLY A 21 -9.61 2.58 -10.89
CA GLY A 21 -10.15 3.52 -11.89
C GLY A 21 -9.81 4.99 -11.62
N GLY A 22 -10.81 5.85 -11.86
CA GLY A 22 -10.64 7.31 -11.83
C GLY A 22 -10.23 7.87 -10.47
N PHE A 23 -10.67 7.26 -9.37
CA PHE A 23 -10.29 7.70 -8.02
C PHE A 23 -8.77 7.63 -7.83
N ARG A 24 -8.17 6.46 -8.08
CA ARG A 24 -6.72 6.26 -7.88
C ARG A 24 -5.90 7.17 -8.78
N LYS A 25 -6.34 7.36 -10.03
CA LYS A 25 -5.69 8.29 -10.99
C LYS A 25 -5.67 9.71 -10.43
N ARG A 26 -6.83 10.23 -10.00
CA ARG A 26 -6.97 11.56 -9.42
C ARG A 26 -6.12 11.75 -8.16
N ILE A 27 -6.13 10.79 -7.24
CA ILE A 27 -5.34 10.88 -6.00
C ILE A 27 -3.83 10.96 -6.31
N ILE A 28 -3.34 10.17 -7.27
CA ILE A 28 -1.95 10.19 -7.72
C ILE A 28 -1.61 11.54 -8.41
N GLU A 29 -2.48 12.04 -9.28
CA GLU A 29 -2.32 13.35 -9.95
C GLU A 29 -2.30 14.51 -8.95
N MET A 30 -3.02 14.39 -7.85
CA MET A 30 -3.00 15.34 -6.72
C MET A 30 -1.76 15.20 -5.83
N GLY A 31 -0.79 14.35 -6.15
CA GLY A 31 0.50 14.26 -5.45
C GLY A 31 0.58 13.21 -4.35
N PHE A 32 -0.51 12.47 -4.08
CA PHE A 32 -0.49 11.37 -3.10
C PHE A 32 0.12 10.10 -3.73
N ILE A 33 1.43 10.13 -3.95
CA ILE A 33 2.19 9.05 -4.57
C ILE A 33 3.04 8.31 -3.53
N LYS A 34 3.38 7.06 -3.84
CA LYS A 34 4.17 6.21 -2.96
C LYS A 34 5.53 6.85 -2.65
N GLY A 35 5.87 6.93 -1.37
CA GLY A 35 7.14 7.49 -0.87
C GLY A 35 7.08 8.97 -0.53
N GLU A 36 5.99 9.68 -0.84
CA GLU A 36 5.83 11.08 -0.45
C GLU A 36 5.41 11.22 0.99
N THR A 37 5.88 12.30 1.62
CA THR A 37 5.51 12.67 2.99
C THR A 37 4.29 13.57 2.94
N VAL A 38 3.32 13.28 3.81
CA VAL A 38 2.09 14.06 3.98
C VAL A 38 1.93 14.43 5.45
N GLU A 39 1.54 15.68 5.68
CA GLU A 39 1.28 16.23 7.01
C GLU A 39 -0.21 16.55 7.16
N VAL A 40 -0.79 16.22 8.33
CA VAL A 40 -2.17 16.63 8.64
C VAL A 40 -2.13 18.03 9.22
N LEU A 41 -2.76 18.98 8.54
CA LEU A 41 -2.89 20.32 9.05
C LEU A 41 -4.03 20.40 10.07
N LEU A 42 -5.24 20.04 9.66
CA LEU A 42 -6.45 20.26 10.47
C LEU A 42 -7.54 19.25 10.11
N ASN A 43 -8.27 18.80 11.12
CA ASN A 43 -9.55 18.12 10.94
C ASN A 43 -10.69 19.15 10.95
N ALA A 44 -11.67 19.03 10.05
CA ALA A 44 -12.88 19.84 10.14
C ALA A 44 -13.61 19.58 11.48
N PRO A 45 -14.43 20.55 11.97
CA PRO A 45 -15.15 20.40 13.24
C PRO A 45 -16.02 19.14 13.33
N LEU A 46 -16.57 18.71 12.19
CA LEU A 46 -17.39 17.49 12.06
C LEU A 46 -16.57 16.26 11.61
N LYS A 47 -15.24 16.32 11.75
CA LYS A 47 -14.26 15.28 11.36
C LYS A 47 -14.17 14.96 9.85
N ASP A 48 -14.89 15.70 9.00
CA ASP A 48 -14.83 15.59 7.53
C ASP A 48 -15.08 16.97 6.89
N PRO A 49 -14.26 17.44 5.92
CA PRO A 49 -13.02 16.85 5.39
C PRO A 49 -11.80 17.04 6.30
N ILE A 50 -10.66 16.45 5.91
CA ILE A 50 -9.36 16.60 6.56
C ILE A 50 -8.43 17.36 5.62
N LYS A 51 -7.74 18.37 6.13
CA LYS A 51 -6.79 19.19 5.38
C LYS A 51 -5.37 18.65 5.57
N TYR A 52 -4.68 18.42 4.47
CA TYR A 52 -3.33 17.90 4.40
C TYR A 52 -2.38 18.89 3.71
N LYS A 53 -1.09 18.79 4.00
CA LYS A 53 -0.02 19.44 3.27
C LYS A 53 0.84 18.38 2.57
N ILE A 54 1.01 18.53 1.26
CA ILE A 54 1.77 17.61 0.40
C ILE A 54 2.45 18.40 -0.72
N LEU A 55 3.70 18.06 -1.07
CA LEU A 55 4.47 18.76 -2.12
C LEU A 55 4.49 20.30 -1.98
N GLY A 56 4.37 20.82 -0.76
CA GLY A 56 4.37 22.24 -0.47
C GLY A 56 3.01 22.96 -0.58
N TYR A 57 1.94 22.29 -0.97
CA TYR A 57 0.59 22.88 -1.05
C TYR A 57 -0.44 22.15 -0.16
N GLU A 58 -1.58 22.80 0.07
CA GLU A 58 -2.65 22.29 0.92
C GLU A 58 -3.75 21.62 0.08
N ILE A 59 -4.22 20.46 0.52
CA ILE A 59 -5.33 19.73 -0.11
C ILE A 59 -6.29 19.24 0.98
N SER A 60 -7.58 19.44 0.77
CA SER A 60 -8.62 18.82 1.59
C SER A 60 -9.12 17.54 0.93
N LEU A 61 -9.04 16.42 1.65
CA LEU A 61 -9.66 15.14 1.23
C LEU A 61 -10.83 14.80 2.14
N ARG A 62 -11.87 14.18 1.57
CA ARG A 62 -12.91 13.56 2.40
C ARG A 62 -12.30 12.44 3.24
N ARG A 63 -12.77 12.24 4.47
CA ARG A 63 -12.32 11.20 5.39
C ARG A 63 -12.43 9.81 4.76
N LYS A 64 -13.47 9.53 3.97
CA LYS A 64 -13.61 8.28 3.20
C LYS A 64 -12.49 8.08 2.17
N GLU A 65 -12.04 9.15 1.53
CA GLU A 65 -10.97 9.11 0.53
C GLU A 65 -9.61 8.92 1.20
N ALA A 66 -9.34 9.65 2.29
CA ALA A 66 -8.15 9.46 3.10
C ALA A 66 -8.07 8.05 3.72
N GLY A 67 -9.22 7.45 4.06
CA GLY A 67 -9.28 6.07 4.54
C GLY A 67 -8.82 5.02 3.52
N MET A 68 -8.72 5.38 2.23
CA MET A 68 -8.18 4.51 1.18
C MET A 68 -6.66 4.68 0.99
N ILE A 69 -5.98 5.53 1.76
CA ILE A 69 -4.54 5.74 1.62
C ILE A 69 -3.82 5.08 2.80
N GLU A 70 -2.92 4.14 2.51
CA GLU A 70 -2.01 3.53 3.48
C GLU A 70 -0.77 4.38 3.68
N ILE A 71 -0.40 4.53 4.94
CA ILE A 71 0.80 5.25 5.35
C ILE A 71 1.57 4.46 6.41
N VAL A 72 2.82 4.88 6.61
CA VAL A 72 3.62 4.61 7.82
C VAL A 72 3.83 5.95 8.52
N SER A 73 3.49 6.05 9.80
CA SER A 73 3.77 7.27 10.58
C SER A 73 5.23 7.36 11.00
N GLU A 74 5.68 8.56 11.38
CA GLU A 74 7.03 8.74 11.94
C GLU A 74 7.25 7.90 13.21
N GLN A 75 6.21 7.67 14.02
CA GLN A 75 6.30 6.84 15.23
C GLN A 75 6.46 5.36 14.88
N GLU A 76 5.62 4.82 13.98
CA GLU A 76 5.71 3.43 13.50
C GLU A 76 7.09 3.14 12.89
N ALA A 77 7.65 4.10 12.17
CA ALA A 77 8.98 3.98 11.58
C ALA A 77 10.09 3.95 12.65
N LYS A 78 10.03 4.84 13.66
CA LYS A 78 10.99 4.84 14.77
C LYS A 78 10.97 3.52 15.54
N GLU A 79 9.80 2.97 15.82
CA GLU A 79 9.68 1.68 16.53
C GLU A 79 10.25 0.50 15.72
N GLN A 80 10.04 0.47 14.41
CA GLN A 80 10.59 -0.58 13.55
C GLN A 80 12.11 -0.47 13.44
N VAL A 81 12.66 0.75 13.39
CA VAL A 81 14.09 1.01 13.45
C VAL A 81 14.66 0.59 14.82
N LEU A 82 14.00 0.91 15.93
CA LEU A 82 14.46 0.51 17.27
C LEU A 82 14.51 -1.02 17.43
N LYS A 83 13.50 -1.74 16.91
CA LYS A 83 13.46 -3.21 16.91
C LYS A 83 14.56 -3.84 16.05
N SER A 84 14.96 -3.18 14.97
CA SER A 84 16.06 -3.65 14.12
C SER A 84 17.44 -3.23 14.65
N ALA A 85 17.54 -2.09 15.34
CA ALA A 85 18.74 -1.59 16.00
C ALA A 85 19.05 -2.25 17.35
N ALA A 86 18.08 -2.87 18.03
CA ALA A 86 18.31 -3.67 19.24
C ALA A 86 19.28 -4.86 19.03
N GLY A 87 19.69 -5.14 17.78
CA GLY A 87 20.75 -6.08 17.43
C GLY A 87 22.15 -5.47 17.24
N TYR A 88 22.33 -4.13 17.22
CA TYR A 88 23.62 -3.48 17.02
C TYR A 88 23.76 -2.23 17.90
N HIS A 89 24.72 -2.28 18.83
CA HIS A 89 25.06 -1.17 19.72
C HIS A 89 25.96 -0.15 18.98
N GLY A 90 25.58 1.12 18.96
CA GLY A 90 26.53 2.24 18.89
C GLY A 90 26.40 3.25 17.73
N ALA A 91 26.31 4.52 18.15
CA ALA A 91 26.76 5.77 17.50
C ALA A 91 25.79 6.66 16.68
N MET A 92 25.62 7.87 17.25
CA MET A 92 25.45 9.23 16.67
C MET A 92 24.16 9.63 15.92
N GLU A 93 23.42 10.53 16.59
CA GLU A 93 22.06 10.99 16.28
C GLU A 93 21.91 11.92 15.05
N GLU A 94 22.97 12.58 14.59
CA GLU A 94 22.86 13.57 13.49
C GLU A 94 23.00 12.95 12.09
N GLU A 95 23.83 11.93 11.92
CA GLU A 95 24.01 11.21 10.65
C GLU A 95 22.83 10.23 10.38
N TYR A 96 22.17 9.78 11.45
CA TYR A 96 20.94 8.96 11.40
C TYR A 96 19.71 9.71 10.88
N MET A 97 19.66 11.04 11.01
CA MET A 97 18.47 11.80 10.61
C MET A 97 18.37 11.94 9.08
N TYR A 98 19.50 12.07 8.37
CA TYR A 98 19.55 12.09 6.89
C TYR A 98 19.36 10.69 6.27
N SER A 99 19.83 9.62 6.91
CA SER A 99 19.60 8.25 6.46
C SER A 99 18.14 7.80 6.65
N ASN A 100 17.42 8.37 7.62
CA ASN A 100 16.05 8.00 7.95
C ASN A 100 14.99 8.38 6.91
N ALA A 101 15.12 9.51 6.20
CA ALA A 101 14.20 9.86 5.11
C ALA A 101 14.32 8.84 3.95
N ASN A 102 15.54 8.40 3.65
CA ASN A 102 15.80 7.34 2.68
C ASN A 102 15.31 5.97 3.19
N ASN A 103 15.47 5.66 4.49
CA ASN A 103 14.96 4.43 5.08
C ASN A 103 13.43 4.35 5.06
N LEU A 104 12.72 5.43 5.40
CA LEU A 104 11.25 5.51 5.30
C LEU A 104 10.77 5.28 3.87
N LYS A 105 11.43 5.94 2.90
CA LYS A 105 11.12 5.78 1.47
C LYS A 105 11.43 4.35 1.01
N GLN A 106 12.53 3.74 1.46
CA GLN A 106 12.87 2.35 1.19
C GLN A 106 11.91 1.36 1.84
N MET A 107 11.44 1.60 3.06
CA MET A 107 10.44 0.75 3.73
C MET A 107 9.09 0.82 3.02
N ALA A 108 8.67 2.02 2.63
CA ALA A 108 7.49 2.19 1.79
C ALA A 108 7.66 1.43 0.47
N LEU A 109 8.79 1.61 -0.23
CA LEU A 109 9.13 0.94 -1.49
C LEU A 109 9.20 -0.59 -1.37
N GLY A 110 9.81 -1.10 -0.31
CA GLY A 110 10.04 -2.52 -0.02
C GLY A 110 8.80 -3.29 0.41
N LYS A 111 7.69 -2.61 0.75
CA LYS A 111 6.39 -3.28 0.91
C LYS A 111 5.98 -3.88 -0.45
N ARG A 112 6.21 -5.19 -0.60
CA ARG A 112 5.94 -5.98 -1.81
C ARG A 112 4.50 -5.74 -2.26
N ARG A 113 4.31 -5.49 -3.56
CA ARG A 113 2.97 -5.28 -4.13
C ARG A 113 2.28 -6.63 -4.27
N THR A 114 1.29 -6.91 -3.42
CA THR A 114 0.33 -7.97 -3.72
C THR A 114 -0.51 -7.54 -4.92
N ILE A 115 -0.36 -8.26 -6.03
CA ILE A 115 -1.14 -8.05 -7.26
C ILE A 115 -2.22 -9.13 -7.28
N ASN A 116 -3.47 -8.72 -7.23
CA ASN A 116 -4.59 -9.63 -7.40
C ASN A 116 -4.84 -9.82 -8.89
N VAL A 117 -4.75 -11.07 -9.36
CA VAL A 117 -4.94 -11.44 -10.76
C VAL A 117 -6.15 -12.35 -10.86
N ALA A 118 -7.08 -12.05 -11.77
CA ALA A 118 -8.19 -12.92 -12.11
C ALA A 118 -7.99 -13.48 -13.52
N LEU A 119 -8.04 -14.80 -13.67
CA LEU A 119 -7.96 -15.48 -14.97
C LEU A 119 -9.37 -15.76 -15.49
N VAL A 120 -9.79 -15.05 -16.54
CA VAL A 120 -11.13 -15.13 -17.12
C VAL A 120 -11.04 -15.42 -18.62
N GLY A 121 -11.98 -16.20 -19.16
CA GLY A 121 -12.01 -16.54 -20.59
C GLY A 121 -12.69 -17.87 -20.89
N ASN A 122 -12.85 -18.15 -22.18
CA ASN A 122 -13.59 -19.30 -22.71
C ASN A 122 -13.01 -20.66 -22.26
N PRO A 123 -13.79 -21.76 -22.32
CA PRO A 123 -13.28 -23.09 -22.04
C PRO A 123 -12.01 -23.41 -22.83
N ASN A 124 -11.08 -24.13 -22.21
CA ASN A 124 -9.82 -24.59 -22.81
C ASN A 124 -8.84 -23.48 -23.28
N SER A 125 -9.08 -22.20 -22.96
CA SER A 125 -8.13 -21.10 -23.29
C SER A 125 -6.85 -21.07 -22.42
N GLY A 126 -6.48 -22.16 -21.75
CA GLY A 126 -5.24 -22.26 -20.98
C GLY A 126 -5.23 -21.61 -19.58
N LYS A 127 -6.38 -21.12 -19.07
CA LYS A 127 -6.48 -20.47 -17.75
C LYS A 127 -5.93 -21.35 -16.61
N THR A 128 -6.35 -22.61 -16.57
CA THR A 128 -5.89 -23.57 -15.54
C THR A 128 -4.40 -23.86 -15.67
N SER A 129 -3.86 -23.90 -16.88
CA SER A 129 -2.42 -24.10 -17.10
C SER A 129 -1.60 -22.93 -16.57
N LEU A 130 -2.01 -21.68 -16.83
CA LEU A 130 -1.36 -20.49 -16.29
C LEU A 130 -1.51 -20.40 -14.77
N PHE A 131 -2.68 -20.75 -14.24
CA PHE A 131 -2.92 -20.84 -12.80
C PHE A 131 -1.95 -21.83 -12.13
N ASN A 132 -1.83 -23.04 -12.68
CA ASN A 132 -0.95 -24.09 -12.15
C ASN A 132 0.52 -23.68 -12.22
N LEU A 133 0.95 -23.09 -13.34
CA LEU A 133 2.32 -22.58 -13.48
C LEU A 133 2.63 -21.50 -12.44
N ALA A 134 1.70 -20.56 -12.23
CA ALA A 134 1.91 -19.45 -11.30
C ALA A 134 1.83 -19.90 -9.84
N SER A 135 0.81 -20.69 -9.48
CA SER A 135 0.54 -21.10 -8.10
C SER A 135 1.34 -22.33 -7.64
N GLY A 136 1.92 -23.10 -8.56
CA GLY A 136 2.49 -24.42 -8.29
C GLY A 136 1.44 -25.51 -8.01
N ALA A 137 0.15 -25.22 -8.18
CA ALA A 137 -0.92 -26.19 -8.01
C ALA A 137 -1.02 -27.14 -9.22
N HIS A 138 -1.76 -28.24 -9.04
CA HIS A 138 -2.07 -29.22 -10.09
C HIS A 138 -3.58 -29.34 -10.27
N GLU A 139 -4.27 -28.23 -10.52
CA GLU A 139 -5.71 -28.26 -10.76
C GLU A 139 -6.03 -28.91 -12.11
N HIS A 140 -7.01 -29.82 -12.12
CA HIS A 140 -7.44 -30.52 -13.32
C HIS A 140 -8.37 -29.67 -14.20
N VAL A 141 -8.19 -29.78 -15.51
CA VAL A 141 -9.04 -29.13 -16.53
C VAL A 141 -10.22 -30.06 -16.84
N GLY A 142 -11.35 -29.90 -16.18
CA GLY A 142 -12.54 -30.70 -16.43
C GLY A 142 -13.81 -29.86 -16.43
N ASN A 143 -14.31 -29.49 -17.61
CA ASN A 143 -15.65 -28.91 -17.76
C ASN A 143 -16.57 -30.00 -18.31
N TYR A 144 -17.38 -30.62 -17.45
CA TYR A 144 -18.46 -31.53 -17.84
C TYR A 144 -19.81 -30.82 -17.65
N SER A 145 -20.78 -31.11 -18.51
CA SER A 145 -22.13 -30.55 -18.43
C SER A 145 -22.76 -30.87 -17.07
N GLY A 146 -23.10 -29.84 -16.29
CA GLY A 146 -23.81 -29.99 -15.01
C GLY A 146 -23.01 -29.69 -13.75
N VAL A 147 -21.77 -29.18 -13.82
CA VAL A 147 -20.96 -28.89 -12.63
C VAL A 147 -20.76 -27.39 -12.43
N THR A 148 -21.02 -26.90 -11.22
CA THR A 148 -20.65 -25.54 -10.79
C THR A 148 -19.13 -25.43 -10.76
N VAL A 149 -18.55 -24.66 -11.68
CA VAL A 149 -17.11 -24.38 -11.67
C VAL A 149 -16.82 -23.47 -10.48
N SER A 150 -16.41 -24.06 -9.36
CA SER A 150 -16.04 -23.33 -8.14
C SER A 150 -14.85 -22.41 -8.42
N ALA A 151 -14.87 -21.19 -7.89
CA ALA A 151 -13.74 -20.27 -7.97
C ALA A 151 -12.54 -20.86 -7.21
N LYS A 152 -11.36 -20.84 -7.84
CA LYS A 152 -10.10 -21.30 -7.26
C LYS A 152 -9.19 -20.11 -7.00
N GLU A 153 -8.58 -20.08 -5.82
CA GLU A 153 -7.62 -19.05 -5.41
C GLU A 153 -6.25 -19.70 -5.17
N GLY A 154 -5.19 -18.96 -5.50
CA GLY A 154 -3.81 -19.41 -5.34
C GLY A 154 -2.89 -18.22 -5.16
N TYR A 155 -1.78 -18.42 -4.45
CA TYR A 155 -0.82 -17.37 -4.13
C TYR A 155 0.57 -17.80 -4.55
N PHE A 156 1.34 -16.86 -5.08
CA PHE A 156 2.75 -17.07 -5.37
C PHE A 156 3.54 -15.79 -5.14
N ASN A 157 4.80 -15.95 -4.78
CA ASN A 157 5.75 -14.85 -4.67
C ASN A 157 6.60 -14.81 -5.92
N PHE A 158 6.70 -13.66 -6.56
CA PHE A 158 7.59 -13.43 -7.69
C PHE A 158 8.68 -12.45 -7.28
N GLU A 159 9.93 -12.89 -7.36
CA GLU A 159 11.10 -12.05 -7.17
C GLU A 159 11.44 -11.40 -8.51
N GLY A 160 10.77 -10.27 -8.77
CA GLY A 160 11.03 -9.44 -9.95
C GLY A 160 12.29 -8.60 -9.81
#